data_AF-A0A969RM11-F1
#
_entry.id   AF-A0A969RM11-F1
#
_cell.length_a   1.000
_cell.length_b   1.000
_cell.length_c   1.000
_cell.angle_alpha   90.00
_cell.angle_beta   90.00
_cell.angle_gamma   90.00
#
_symmetry.space_group_name_H-M   'P 1'
#
loop_
_entity.id
_entity.type
_entity.pdbx_description
1 polymer ?
#
loop_
_entity_poly.entity_id
_entity_poly.type
_entity_poly.pdbx_seq_one_letter_code
_entity_poly.pdbx_strand_id
1 'polypeptide(L)'
;MPEHQPINKRILWSRRQLLQTGLVGIGLAGAATGFYQFQRRQAASTVEIPPIPENTPTEGNGLSPMVLLRNFDYGTLKQEKGRTIREFQIIAENTTLQLNSAVSFNMIELDPAVTFHLHANFFRVYPTGRTLTPTQETDVITMGTTERHILEFAYRFPGQYMFHPHQDAIAEAGCMGFFDVIPKKS
;
A
#
# COMPACT_ATOMS: atom_id res chain seq x y z
N MET A 1 45.08 25.59 79.62
CA MET A 1 45.50 24.95 78.34
C MET A 1 44.25 24.67 77.53
N PRO A 2 44.09 25.20 76.30
CA PRO A 2 43.04 24.74 75.41
C PRO A 2 43.59 23.75 74.37
N GLU A 3 42.74 22.79 74.07
CA GLU A 3 42.91 21.60 73.24
C GLU A 3 42.68 21.95 71.75
N HIS A 4 43.55 21.49 70.85
CA HIS A 4 43.39 21.68 69.40
C HIS A 4 42.57 20.54 68.80
N GLN A 5 41.39 20.84 68.24
CA GLN A 5 40.66 19.91 67.36
C GLN A 5 41.28 19.88 65.95
N PRO A 6 41.40 18.70 65.30
CA PRO A 6 41.93 18.62 63.94
C PRO A 6 40.88 19.02 62.89
N ILE A 7 41.31 19.84 61.93
CA ILE A 7 40.52 20.35 60.81
C ILE A 7 40.17 19.22 59.84
N ASN A 8 38.87 19.11 59.52
CA ASN A 8 38.28 18.15 58.59
C ASN A 8 38.82 18.34 57.16
N LYS A 9 39.44 17.31 56.57
CA LYS A 9 39.99 17.34 55.20
C LYS A 9 38.84 17.26 54.19
N ARG A 10 38.46 18.40 53.60
CA ARG A 10 37.58 18.42 52.41
C ARG A 10 38.28 17.71 51.25
N ILE A 11 37.60 16.75 50.64
CA ILE A 11 38.07 16.04 49.44
C ILE A 11 38.15 17.06 48.30
N LEU A 12 39.37 17.46 47.93
CA LEU A 12 39.64 18.37 46.83
C LEU A 12 40.11 17.54 45.64
N TRP A 13 39.21 17.28 44.67
CA TRP A 13 39.57 16.57 43.45
C TRP A 13 40.59 17.35 42.64
N SER A 14 41.66 16.66 42.23
CA SER A 14 42.69 17.26 41.40
C SER A 14 42.20 17.47 39.96
N ARG A 15 42.72 18.51 39.29
CA ARG A 15 42.38 18.82 37.88
C ARG A 15 42.59 17.63 36.94
N ARG A 16 43.56 16.75 37.24
CA ARG A 16 43.84 15.52 36.49
C ARG A 16 42.73 14.47 36.64
N GLN A 17 42.17 14.34 37.84
CA GLN A 17 41.03 13.44 38.08
C GLN A 17 39.78 13.94 37.36
N LEU A 18 39.53 15.26 37.35
CA LEU A 18 38.42 15.88 36.60
C LEU A 18 38.53 15.64 35.09
N LEU A 19 39.74 15.77 34.52
CA LEU A 19 39.97 15.50 33.09
C LEU A 19 39.78 14.01 32.75
N GLN A 20 40.24 13.11 33.61
CA GLN A 20 40.07 11.66 33.42
C GLN A 20 38.59 11.25 33.49
N THR A 21 37.84 11.77 34.47
CA THR A 21 36.40 11.50 34.57
C THR A 21 35.61 12.13 33.41
N GLY A 22 36.03 13.31 32.93
CA GLY A 22 35.43 13.97 31.78
C GLY A 22 35.60 13.18 30.48
N LEU A 23 36.80 12.65 30.22
CA LEU A 23 37.07 11.81 29.04
C LEU A 23 36.28 10.49 29.07
N VAL A 24 36.17 9.85 30.24
CA VAL A 24 35.37 8.63 30.40
C VAL A 24 33.88 8.91 30.21
N GLY A 25 33.37 10.01 30.76
CA GLY A 25 31.97 10.40 30.61
C GLY A 25 31.58 10.70 29.16
N ILE A 26 32.44 11.39 28.40
CA ILE A 26 32.24 11.66 26.97
C ILE A 26 32.30 10.35 26.16
N GLY A 27 33.25 9.46 26.46
CA GLY A 27 33.38 8.17 25.78
C GLY A 27 32.14 7.29 25.96
N LEU A 28 31.60 7.21 27.19
CA LEU A 28 30.39 6.43 27.48
C LEU A 28 29.13 7.04 26.84
N ALA A 29 28.97 8.37 26.87
CA ALA A 29 27.84 9.04 26.21
C ALA A 29 27.91 8.93 24.68
N GLY A 30 29.11 9.06 24.09
CA GLY A 30 29.35 8.86 22.66
C GLY A 30 29.08 7.42 22.22
N ALA A 31 29.51 6.43 23.01
CA ALA A 31 29.23 5.03 22.74
C ALA A 31 27.74 4.70 22.86
N ALA A 32 27.06 5.20 23.91
CA ALA A 32 25.62 4.98 24.10
C ALA A 32 24.79 5.62 22.98
N THR A 33 25.10 6.85 22.57
CA THR A 33 24.41 7.53 21.47
C THR A 33 24.72 6.89 20.12
N GLY A 34 25.96 6.47 19.88
CA GLY A 34 26.36 5.74 18.68
C GLY A 34 25.65 4.38 18.57
N PHE A 35 25.58 3.63 19.68
CA PHE A 35 24.88 2.35 19.74
C PHE A 35 23.37 2.52 19.57
N TYR A 36 22.77 3.53 20.19
CA TYR A 36 21.35 3.86 20.04
C TYR A 36 21.00 4.25 18.60
N GLN A 37 21.84 5.05 17.92
CA GLN A 37 21.62 5.39 16.51
C GLN A 37 21.85 4.21 15.56
N PHE A 38 22.84 3.35 15.85
CA PHE A 38 23.08 2.13 15.08
C PHE A 38 21.91 1.13 15.20
N GLN A 39 21.38 0.96 16.42
CA GLN A 39 20.20 0.14 16.68
C GLN A 39 18.94 0.70 16.01
N ARG A 40 18.77 2.04 15.98
CA ARG A 40 17.69 2.70 15.23
C ARG A 40 17.81 2.52 13.70
N ARG A 41 19.02 2.48 13.16
CA ARG A 41 19.25 2.20 11.73
C ARG A 41 18.91 0.76 11.36
N GLN A 42 19.15 -0.20 12.24
CA GLN A 42 18.71 -1.59 12.04
C GLN A 42 17.21 -1.78 12.28
N ALA A 43 16.58 -0.93 13.09
CA ALA A 43 15.13 -0.93 13.33
C ALA A 43 14.30 -0.33 12.17
N ALA A 44 14.89 -0.13 10.99
CA ALA A 44 14.12 0.04 9.77
C ALA A 44 13.50 -1.33 9.42
N SER A 45 12.33 -1.59 10.00
CA SER A 45 11.45 -2.70 9.65
C SER A 45 11.43 -2.88 8.14
N THR A 46 12.06 -3.94 7.64
CA THR A 46 11.82 -4.41 6.27
C THR A 46 10.32 -4.66 6.18
N VAL A 47 9.63 -3.90 5.33
CA VAL A 47 8.18 -4.08 5.15
C VAL A 47 7.98 -5.46 4.53
N GLU A 48 7.66 -6.45 5.35
CA GLU A 48 7.35 -7.79 4.87
C GLU A 48 5.94 -7.81 4.30
N ILE A 49 5.85 -7.95 2.99
CA ILE A 49 4.58 -8.11 2.30
C ILE A 49 4.11 -9.55 2.55
N PRO A 50 2.94 -9.76 3.18
CA PRO A 50 2.45 -11.11 3.45
C PRO A 50 2.28 -11.89 2.13
N PRO A 51 2.70 -13.16 2.10
CA PRO A 51 2.62 -13.98 0.90
C PRO A 51 1.16 -14.14 0.46
N ILE A 52 0.95 -14.28 -0.85
CA ILE A 52 -0.37 -14.51 -1.43
C ILE A 52 -0.84 -15.90 -0.99
N PRO A 53 -2.04 -16.08 -0.40
CA PRO A 53 -2.53 -17.39 0.03
C PRO A 53 -2.56 -18.38 -1.14
N GLU A 54 -2.12 -19.63 -0.92
CA GLU A 54 -2.09 -20.67 -1.97
C GLU A 54 -3.48 -20.95 -2.58
N ASN A 55 -4.55 -20.70 -1.81
CA ASN A 55 -5.94 -20.87 -2.25
C ASN A 55 -6.54 -19.61 -2.89
N THR A 56 -5.72 -18.65 -3.33
CA THR A 56 -6.23 -17.46 -4.03
C THR A 56 -6.87 -17.91 -5.34
N PRO A 57 -8.17 -17.68 -5.57
CA PRO A 57 -8.83 -18.13 -6.78
C PRO A 57 -8.18 -17.49 -8.01
N THR A 58 -7.47 -18.29 -8.80
CA THR A 58 -7.32 -18.04 -10.23
C THR A 58 -8.56 -18.65 -10.84
N GLU A 59 -9.48 -17.83 -11.37
CA GLU A 59 -10.78 -18.29 -11.89
C GLU A 59 -10.65 -19.09 -13.21
N GLY A 60 -9.77 -20.10 -13.26
CA GLY A 60 -9.52 -20.96 -14.43
C GLY A 60 -8.88 -20.25 -15.63
N ASN A 61 -8.60 -18.96 -15.51
CA ASN A 61 -8.24 -18.05 -16.60
C ASN A 61 -6.83 -17.45 -16.43
N GLY A 62 -6.04 -17.93 -15.45
CA GLY A 62 -4.63 -17.57 -15.26
C GLY A 62 -4.37 -16.15 -14.73
N LEU A 63 -5.40 -15.34 -14.54
CA LEU A 63 -5.30 -13.96 -14.05
C LEU A 63 -5.81 -13.89 -12.62
N SER A 64 -4.91 -13.62 -11.67
CA SER A 64 -5.26 -13.34 -10.27
C SER A 64 -5.16 -11.84 -10.02
N PRO A 65 -6.26 -11.14 -9.66
CA PRO A 65 -6.22 -9.73 -9.32
C PRO A 65 -5.22 -9.41 -8.19
N MET A 66 -5.11 -10.32 -7.22
CA MET A 66 -4.16 -10.19 -6.11
C MET A 66 -2.70 -10.27 -6.57
N VAL A 67 -2.41 -11.04 -7.62
CA VAL A 67 -1.08 -11.11 -8.23
C VAL A 67 -0.82 -9.85 -9.08
N LEU A 68 -1.79 -9.43 -9.90
CA LEU A 68 -1.71 -8.21 -10.73
C LEU A 68 -1.43 -6.94 -9.91
N LEU A 69 -2.09 -6.79 -8.75
CA LEU A 69 -1.92 -5.60 -7.89
C LEU A 69 -0.58 -5.55 -7.14
N ARG A 70 0.14 -6.67 -7.05
CA ARG A 70 1.35 -6.81 -6.22
C ARG A 70 2.61 -7.10 -7.03
N ASN A 71 2.47 -7.66 -8.22
CA ASN A 71 3.58 -8.01 -9.07
C ASN A 71 3.90 -6.86 -10.04
N PHE A 72 4.75 -5.95 -9.58
CA PHE A 72 5.23 -4.82 -10.38
C PHE A 72 6.41 -5.26 -11.25
N ASP A 73 6.32 -5.03 -12.55
CA ASP A 73 7.48 -5.08 -13.43
C ASP A 73 8.33 -3.82 -13.21
N TYR A 74 9.54 -3.99 -12.70
CA TYR A 74 10.49 -2.90 -12.46
C TYR A 74 11.39 -2.58 -13.66
N GLY A 75 11.17 -3.26 -14.80
CA GLY A 75 11.89 -3.08 -16.05
C GLY A 75 13.36 -3.47 -15.96
N THR A 76 14.07 -3.35 -17.08
CA THR A 76 15.50 -3.61 -17.17
C THR A 76 16.27 -2.30 -17.17
N LEU A 77 17.26 -2.16 -16.29
CA LEU A 77 18.16 -1.02 -16.28
C LEU A 77 19.20 -1.13 -17.41
N LYS A 78 19.34 -0.08 -18.22
CA LYS A 78 20.39 0.05 -19.23
C LYS A 78 21.15 1.36 -19.01
N GLN A 79 22.38 1.40 -19.53
CA GLN A 79 23.20 2.62 -19.52
C GLN A 79 23.35 3.12 -20.95
N GLU A 80 22.92 4.35 -21.19
CA GLU A 80 23.00 4.97 -22.51
C GLU A 80 23.62 6.36 -22.38
N LYS A 81 24.75 6.58 -23.05
CA LYS A 81 25.51 7.84 -23.02
C LYS A 81 25.78 8.35 -21.59
N GLY A 82 26.07 7.43 -20.67
CA GLY A 82 26.35 7.74 -19.25
C GLY A 82 25.11 7.98 -18.38
N ARG A 83 23.91 7.74 -18.88
CA ARG A 83 22.64 7.87 -18.15
C ARG A 83 21.98 6.52 -17.95
N THR A 84 21.48 6.28 -16.73
CA THR A 84 20.70 5.09 -16.42
C THR A 84 19.29 5.27 -16.99
N ILE A 85 18.91 4.39 -17.91
CA ILE A 85 17.56 4.30 -18.46
C ILE A 85 16.91 2.99 -17.99
N ARG A 86 15.58 2.95 -17.95
CA ARG A 86 14.80 1.76 -17.54
C ARG A 86 13.87 1.41 -18.68
N GLU A 87 14.04 0.21 -19.23
CA GLU A 87 13.33 -0.27 -20.39
C GLU A 87 12.24 -1.26 -19.96
N PHE A 88 11.06 -1.13 -20.56
CA PHE A 88 9.90 -1.99 -20.35
C PHE A 88 9.46 -2.55 -21.69
N GLN A 89 9.08 -3.83 -21.71
CA GLN A 89 8.51 -4.47 -22.88
C GLN A 89 7.04 -4.74 -22.62
N ILE A 90 6.16 -4.12 -23.41
CA ILE A 90 4.71 -4.29 -23.30
C ILE A 90 4.25 -5.04 -24.54
N ILE A 91 3.66 -6.22 -24.33
CA ILE A 91 3.08 -7.05 -25.40
C ILE A 91 1.58 -7.06 -25.20
N ALA A 92 0.84 -6.66 -26.23
CA ALA A 92 -0.61 -6.79 -26.24
C ALA A 92 -0.96 -8.22 -26.66
N GLU A 93 -1.53 -8.99 -25.75
CA GLU A 93 -2.07 -10.32 -26.03
C GLU A 93 -3.58 -10.35 -25.77
N ASN A 94 -4.32 -11.12 -26.56
CA ASN A 94 -5.75 -11.32 -26.38
C ASN A 94 -5.99 -12.65 -25.67
N THR A 95 -6.57 -12.61 -24.47
CA THR A 95 -6.96 -13.81 -23.72
C THR A 95 -8.47 -13.83 -23.46
N THR A 96 -9.07 -15.02 -23.44
CA THR A 96 -10.50 -15.19 -23.12
C THR A 96 -10.65 -15.37 -21.61
N LEU A 97 -11.15 -14.34 -20.91
CA LEU A 97 -11.45 -14.40 -19.48
C LEU A 97 -12.81 -15.07 -19.24
N GLN A 98 -12.81 -16.21 -18.56
CA GLN A 98 -14.04 -16.82 -18.04
C GLN A 98 -14.57 -15.93 -16.90
N LEU A 99 -15.74 -15.33 -17.07
CA LEU A 99 -16.35 -14.42 -16.10
C LEU A 99 -17.25 -15.22 -15.16
N ASN A 100 -16.77 -15.53 -13.95
CA ASN A 100 -17.59 -16.17 -12.91
C ASN A 100 -17.78 -15.22 -11.72
N SER A 101 -16.76 -14.44 -11.38
CA SER A 101 -16.85 -13.21 -10.60
C SER A 101 -16.06 -12.08 -11.27
N ALA A 102 -16.61 -10.87 -11.24
CA ALA A 102 -15.93 -9.67 -11.70
C ALA A 102 -15.47 -8.86 -10.49
N VAL A 103 -14.21 -8.45 -10.51
CA VAL A 103 -13.62 -7.55 -9.50
C VAL A 103 -13.26 -6.24 -10.20
N SER A 104 -13.92 -5.16 -9.79
CA SER A 104 -13.57 -3.81 -10.25
C SER A 104 -12.79 -3.07 -9.17
N PHE A 105 -11.70 -2.42 -9.56
CA PHE A 105 -10.96 -1.47 -8.74
C PHE A 105 -11.19 -0.07 -9.29
N ASN A 106 -11.84 0.78 -8.50
CA ASN A 106 -12.16 2.14 -8.90
C ASN A 106 -11.43 3.15 -8.00
N MET A 107 -10.81 4.16 -8.61
CA MET A 107 -10.12 5.25 -7.93
C MET A 107 -10.35 6.54 -8.73
N ILE A 108 -10.62 7.63 -8.01
CA ILE A 108 -10.82 8.96 -8.59
C ILE A 108 -9.70 9.87 -8.06
N GLU A 109 -8.85 10.40 -8.95
CA GLU A 109 -7.72 11.23 -8.53
C GLU A 109 -8.00 12.74 -8.62
N LEU A 110 -8.74 13.17 -9.65
CA LEU A 110 -8.87 14.59 -10.00
C LEU A 110 -10.25 15.19 -9.67
N ASP A 111 -11.30 14.37 -9.61
CA ASP A 111 -12.66 14.81 -9.31
C ASP A 111 -12.99 14.72 -7.80
N PRO A 112 -13.85 15.62 -7.28
CA PRO A 112 -14.12 15.72 -5.84
C PRO A 112 -14.85 14.47 -5.30
N ALA A 113 -15.91 14.03 -5.99
CA ALA A 113 -16.57 12.77 -5.73
C ALA A 113 -17.38 12.35 -6.96
N VAL A 114 -17.28 11.08 -7.35
CA VAL A 114 -18.05 10.51 -8.46
C VAL A 114 -18.67 9.20 -7.99
N THR A 115 -19.83 8.87 -8.54
CA THR A 115 -20.50 7.61 -8.25
C THR A 115 -20.13 6.53 -9.24
N PHE A 116 -20.24 5.27 -8.82
CA PHE A 116 -20.28 4.13 -9.72
C PHE A 116 -21.64 3.46 -9.56
N HIS A 117 -22.43 3.45 -10.62
CA HIS A 117 -23.71 2.75 -10.69
C HIS A 117 -23.63 1.59 -11.69
N LEU A 118 -24.15 0.42 -11.29
CA LEU A 118 -24.18 -0.80 -12.09
C LEU A 118 -25.63 -1.17 -12.43
N HIS A 119 -25.92 -1.39 -13.71
CA HIS A 119 -27.27 -1.75 -14.14
C HIS A 119 -27.60 -3.22 -13.84
N ALA A 120 -28.83 -3.45 -13.40
CA ALA A 120 -29.44 -4.78 -13.22
C ALA A 120 -28.61 -5.76 -12.36
N ASN A 121 -27.79 -5.24 -11.44
CA ASN A 121 -26.99 -6.05 -10.54
C ASN A 121 -26.62 -5.28 -9.26
N PHE A 122 -26.32 -6.02 -8.20
CA PHE A 122 -25.75 -5.50 -6.97
C PHE A 122 -24.29 -5.94 -6.85
N PHE A 123 -23.49 -5.17 -6.14
CA PHE A 123 -22.10 -5.49 -5.81
C PHE A 123 -21.84 -5.36 -4.32
N ARG A 124 -20.98 -6.26 -3.83
CA ARG A 124 -20.42 -6.22 -2.47
C ARG A 124 -19.25 -5.24 -2.46
N VAL A 125 -19.20 -4.36 -1.46
CA VAL A 125 -18.20 -3.29 -1.35
C VAL A 125 -17.16 -3.63 -0.28
N TYR A 126 -15.89 -3.55 -0.67
CA TYR A 126 -14.74 -3.72 0.23
C TYR A 126 -13.87 -2.46 0.22
N PRO A 127 -14.08 -1.53 1.16
CA PRO A 127 -13.33 -0.28 1.22
C PRO A 127 -11.83 -0.52 1.44
N THR A 128 -11.00 0.16 0.65
CA THR A 128 -9.53 0.07 0.69
C THR A 128 -8.91 -1.30 0.45
N GLY A 129 -9.71 -2.36 0.24
CA GLY A 129 -9.25 -3.73 0.01
C GLY A 129 -8.51 -4.37 1.20
N ARG A 130 -8.72 -3.89 2.43
CA ARG A 130 -8.01 -4.37 3.63
C ARG A 130 -8.76 -5.41 4.45
N THR A 131 -9.99 -5.75 4.06
CA THR A 131 -10.84 -6.73 4.74
C THR A 131 -11.41 -7.73 3.75
N LEU A 132 -11.74 -8.92 4.25
CA LEU A 132 -12.44 -9.98 3.50
C LEU A 132 -13.95 -9.97 3.74
N THR A 133 -14.45 -9.09 4.60
CA THR A 133 -15.88 -8.92 4.87
C THR A 133 -16.37 -7.63 4.22
N PRO A 134 -17.43 -7.68 3.38
CA PRO A 134 -17.95 -6.46 2.76
C PRO A 134 -18.62 -5.57 3.82
N THR A 135 -18.59 -4.26 3.61
CA THR A 135 -19.25 -3.30 4.50
C THR A 135 -20.69 -3.01 4.09
N GLN A 136 -21.01 -3.21 2.82
CA GLN A 136 -22.34 -3.01 2.24
C GLN A 136 -22.49 -3.79 0.93
N GLU A 137 -23.75 -3.97 0.53
CA GLU A 137 -24.16 -4.47 -0.79
C GLU A 137 -25.11 -3.44 -1.41
N THR A 138 -24.82 -2.98 -2.62
CA THR A 138 -25.51 -1.87 -3.28
C THR A 138 -25.33 -1.96 -4.79
N ASP A 139 -26.13 -1.23 -5.56
CA ASP A 139 -25.97 -1.03 -7.01
C ASP A 139 -25.36 0.34 -7.35
N VAL A 140 -25.16 1.19 -6.35
CA VAL A 140 -24.51 2.50 -6.48
C VAL A 140 -23.66 2.84 -5.26
N ILE A 141 -22.49 3.42 -5.49
CA ILE A 141 -21.61 3.95 -4.42
C ILE A 141 -21.02 5.29 -4.84
N THR A 142 -20.98 6.25 -3.92
CA THR A 142 -20.21 7.49 -4.06
C THR A 142 -18.80 7.27 -3.54
N MET A 143 -17.81 7.69 -4.30
CA MET A 143 -16.40 7.60 -3.92
C MET A 143 -15.78 9.00 -3.97
N GLY A 144 -15.11 9.38 -2.88
CA GLY A 144 -14.37 10.64 -2.80
C GLY A 144 -13.01 10.58 -3.51
N THR A 145 -12.36 11.74 -3.61
CA THR A 145 -11.00 11.84 -4.14
C THR A 145 -10.02 10.93 -3.40
N THR A 146 -9.26 10.14 -4.14
CA THR A 146 -8.26 9.15 -3.67
C THR A 146 -8.85 7.98 -2.86
N GLU A 147 -10.17 7.90 -2.72
CA GLU A 147 -10.80 6.70 -2.19
C GLU A 147 -10.69 5.57 -3.21
N ARG A 148 -10.50 4.34 -2.69
CA ARG A 148 -10.52 3.14 -3.53
C ARG A 148 -11.33 2.02 -2.89
N HIS A 149 -12.07 1.32 -3.74
CA HIS A 149 -12.96 0.25 -3.34
C HIS A 149 -12.78 -0.94 -4.28
N ILE A 150 -12.87 -2.14 -3.72
CA ILE A 150 -13.08 -3.37 -4.50
C ILE A 150 -14.58 -3.61 -4.55
N LEU A 151 -15.13 -3.76 -5.75
CA LEU A 151 -16.54 -4.09 -5.99
C LEU A 151 -16.62 -5.50 -6.55
N GLU A 152 -17.27 -6.41 -5.84
CA GLU A 152 -17.46 -7.80 -6.27
C GLU A 152 -18.91 -8.04 -6.70
N PHE A 153 -19.10 -8.53 -7.93
CA PHE A 153 -20.41 -8.90 -8.47
C PHE A 153 -20.31 -10.04 -9.48
N ALA A 154 -21.45 -10.65 -9.79
CA ALA A 154 -21.59 -11.64 -10.84
C ALA A 154 -22.93 -11.47 -11.56
N TYR A 155 -22.94 -11.61 -12.88
CA TYR A 155 -24.18 -11.57 -13.66
C TYR A 155 -24.75 -12.97 -13.83
N ARG A 156 -26.05 -13.11 -13.61
CA ARG A 156 -26.74 -14.40 -13.76
C ARG A 156 -27.03 -14.75 -15.22
N PHE A 157 -27.26 -13.74 -16.05
CA PHE A 157 -27.69 -13.91 -17.43
C PHE A 157 -26.71 -13.24 -18.40
N PRO A 158 -26.55 -13.79 -19.61
CA PRO A 158 -25.80 -13.11 -20.66
C PRO A 158 -26.53 -11.86 -21.13
N GLY A 159 -25.77 -10.86 -21.57
CA GLY A 159 -26.32 -9.60 -22.04
C GLY A 159 -25.35 -8.43 -21.86
N GLN A 160 -25.76 -7.28 -22.38
CA GLN A 160 -24.99 -6.05 -22.28
C GLN A 160 -25.55 -5.20 -21.13
N TYR A 161 -24.72 -4.91 -20.13
CA TYR A 161 -25.12 -4.20 -18.92
C TYR A 161 -24.33 -2.91 -18.77
N MET A 162 -25.03 -1.79 -18.67
CA MET A 162 -24.39 -0.49 -18.56
C MET A 162 -23.84 -0.26 -17.15
N PHE A 163 -22.76 0.50 -17.07
CA PHE A 163 -22.33 1.14 -15.83
C PHE A 163 -21.95 2.59 -16.12
N HIS A 164 -22.26 3.49 -15.19
CA HIS A 164 -22.00 4.91 -15.35
C HIS A 164 -22.03 5.61 -13.98
N PRO A 165 -21.49 6.83 -13.86
CA PRO A 165 -21.78 7.67 -12.71
C PRO A 165 -23.22 8.16 -12.78
N HIS A 166 -23.87 8.25 -11.63
CA HIS A 166 -25.17 8.89 -11.42
C HIS A 166 -25.06 10.44 -11.37
N GLN A 167 -24.03 10.98 -12.02
CA GLN A 167 -23.85 12.40 -12.32
C GLN A 167 -24.03 12.55 -13.83
N ASP A 168 -25.23 12.98 -14.26
CA ASP A 168 -25.63 12.99 -15.68
C ASP A 168 -24.61 13.72 -16.57
N ALA A 169 -24.14 14.90 -16.16
CA ALA A 169 -23.15 15.66 -16.94
C ALA A 169 -21.82 14.91 -17.17
N ILE A 170 -21.39 14.08 -16.20
CA ILE A 170 -20.16 13.29 -16.32
C ILE A 170 -20.42 12.06 -17.20
N ALA A 171 -21.57 11.40 -17.03
CA ALA A 171 -21.97 10.28 -17.86
C ALA A 171 -22.12 10.71 -19.34
N GLU A 172 -22.84 11.80 -19.59
CA GLU A 172 -23.06 12.39 -20.91
C GLU A 172 -21.77 12.91 -21.57
N ALA A 173 -20.78 13.30 -20.77
CA ALA A 173 -19.43 13.64 -21.26
C ALA A 173 -18.61 12.41 -21.69
N GLY A 174 -19.19 11.21 -21.66
CA GLY A 174 -18.59 9.98 -22.17
C GLY A 174 -18.14 8.99 -21.09
N CYS A 175 -18.39 9.27 -19.80
CA CYS A 175 -18.05 8.37 -18.71
C CYS A 175 -19.11 7.26 -18.55
N MET A 176 -19.38 6.50 -19.61
CA MET A 176 -20.29 5.37 -19.60
C MET A 176 -19.63 4.17 -20.27
N GLY A 177 -19.93 2.98 -19.77
CA GLY A 177 -19.41 1.74 -20.31
C GLY A 177 -20.43 0.62 -20.23
N PHE A 178 -20.07 -0.51 -20.83
CA PHE A 178 -20.89 -1.70 -20.81
C PHE A 178 -20.04 -2.92 -20.45
N PHE A 179 -20.58 -3.80 -19.62
CA PHE A 179 -20.13 -5.18 -19.52
C PHE A 179 -20.89 -6.02 -20.55
N ASP A 180 -20.17 -6.67 -21.46
CA ASP A 180 -20.73 -7.68 -22.36
C ASP A 180 -20.56 -9.06 -21.72
N VAL A 181 -21.62 -9.56 -21.09
CA VAL A 181 -21.63 -10.84 -20.40
C VAL A 181 -21.99 -11.92 -21.41
N ILE A 182 -21.00 -12.71 -21.78
CA ILE A 182 -21.17 -13.80 -22.75
C ILE A 182 -21.72 -15.08 -22.10
N PRO A 183 -22.49 -15.90 -22.84
CA PRO A 183 -22.93 -17.20 -22.35
C PRO A 183 -21.74 -18.08 -21.98
N LYS A 184 -21.87 -18.82 -20.88
CA LYS A 184 -20.90 -19.86 -20.54
C LYS A 184 -20.88 -20.91 -21.64
N LYS A 185 -19.72 -21.12 -22.28
CA LYS A 185 -19.55 -22.25 -23.21
C LYS A 185 -19.79 -23.55 -22.43
N SER A 186 -20.81 -24.29 -22.87
CA SER A 186 -21.15 -25.64 -22.43
C SER A 186 -20.08 -26.64 -22.84
#